data_AF-W6UU49-F1
#
_entry.id   AF-W6UU49-F1
#
_cell.length_a   1.000
_cell.length_b   1.000
_cell.length_c   1.000
_cell.angle_alpha   90.00
_cell.angle_beta   90.00
_cell.angle_gamma   90.00
#
_symmetry.space_group_name_H-M   'P 1'
#
loop_
_entity.id
_entity.type
_entity.pdbx_description
1 polymer ?
#
loop_
_entity_poly.entity_id
_entity_poly.type
_entity_poly.pdbx_seq_one_letter_code
_entity_poly.pdbx_strand_id
1 'polypeptide(L)'
;MFELVLMTVFDESGGMGVWTRCWCKLSVDQLVYWRYPEDEIEAAASSSSSAAAPISRLDLRRVVAPWAVQAPRKICVRANTLYMRSLVAVNPKMLLIDTTSSSVGEQAPTTGSVTAASILLRASPDYKWMEQRHLICADSAAEMESWLKQLNLALEVLQRWMPEHFARLARYDSGLTFTQSVAASLASRLKQW
;
A
#
# COMPACT_ATOMS: atom_id res chain seq x y z
N MET A 1 1.42 -18.95 -14.32
CA MET A 1 0.05 -19.15 -13.82
C MET A 1 -0.12 -18.15 -12.69
N PHE A 2 -1.06 -17.21 -12.82
CA PHE A 2 -1.31 -16.21 -11.77
C PHE A 2 -2.22 -16.85 -10.72
N GLU A 3 -1.78 -16.93 -9.46
CA GLU A 3 -2.61 -17.48 -8.37
C GLU A 3 -3.67 -16.46 -7.97
N LEU A 4 -4.92 -16.92 -7.94
CA LEU A 4 -6.06 -16.21 -7.37
C LEU A 4 -6.38 -16.85 -6.03
N VAL A 5 -6.22 -16.09 -4.94
CA VAL A 5 -6.43 -16.63 -3.58
C VAL A 5 -7.05 -15.57 -2.68
N LEU A 6 -7.82 -16.04 -1.69
CA LEU A 6 -8.30 -15.22 -0.59
C LEU A 6 -7.16 -14.95 0.39
N MET A 7 -6.78 -13.68 0.56
CA MET A 7 -5.83 -13.26 1.58
C MET A 7 -6.46 -12.19 2.48
N THR A 8 -5.89 -12.01 3.67
CA THR A 8 -6.31 -10.93 4.57
C THR A 8 -5.32 -9.77 4.48
N VAL A 9 -5.71 -8.66 3.88
CA VAL A 9 -4.87 -7.48 3.69
C VAL A 9 -5.08 -6.52 4.87
N PHE A 10 -3.98 -6.00 5.42
CA PHE A 10 -4.06 -4.92 6.40
C PHE A 10 -4.26 -3.61 5.67
N ASP A 11 -5.23 -2.86 6.14
CA ASP A 11 -5.57 -1.57 5.64
C ASP A 11 -5.74 -0.58 6.80
N GLU A 12 -5.76 0.70 6.47
CA GLU A 12 -5.96 1.77 7.42
C GLU A 12 -7.17 2.63 7.06
N SER A 13 -7.97 2.95 8.08
CA SER A 13 -9.10 3.89 7.99
C SER A 13 -9.11 4.79 9.23
N GLY A 14 -8.91 6.10 9.03
CA GLY A 14 -9.02 7.08 10.11
C GLY A 14 -8.01 6.92 11.25
N GLY A 15 -6.81 6.40 10.98
CA GLY A 15 -5.77 6.15 11.98
C GLY A 15 -5.88 4.79 12.68
N MET A 16 -6.88 3.99 12.30
CA MET A 16 -7.08 2.66 12.83
C MET A 16 -6.76 1.60 11.78
N GLY A 17 -6.07 0.56 12.21
CA GLY A 17 -5.77 -0.61 11.39
C GLY A 17 -6.93 -1.59 11.32
N VAL A 18 -7.26 -2.04 10.12
CA VAL A 18 -8.29 -3.05 9.87
C VAL A 18 -7.74 -4.16 8.97
N TRP A 19 -8.02 -5.40 9.32
CA TRP A 19 -7.71 -6.55 8.47
C TRP A 19 -8.94 -6.90 7.65
N THR A 20 -8.82 -6.86 6.32
CA THR A 20 -9.91 -7.14 5.40
C THR A 20 -9.60 -8.39 4.60
N ARG A 21 -10.53 -9.33 4.55
CA ARG A 21 -10.42 -10.50 3.67
C ARG A 21 -10.76 -10.09 2.24
N CYS A 22 -9.84 -10.35 1.32
CA CYS A 22 -9.90 -9.88 -0.05
C CYS A 22 -9.58 -11.01 -1.03
N TRP A 23 -10.20 -10.97 -2.19
CA TRP A 23 -9.80 -11.74 -3.36
C TRP A 23 -8.58 -11.08 -4.00
N CYS A 24 -7.45 -11.78 -4.04
CA CYS A 24 -6.17 -11.22 -4.49
C CYS A 24 -5.74 -11.83 -5.81
N LYS A 25 -5.36 -10.98 -6.76
CA LYS A 25 -4.78 -11.38 -8.05
C LYS A 25 -3.42 -10.75 -8.24
N LEU A 26 -2.40 -11.58 -8.35
CA LEU A 26 -1.10 -11.15 -8.83
C LEU A 26 -1.15 -11.05 -10.36
N SER A 27 -0.81 -9.89 -10.90
CA SER A 27 -0.49 -9.68 -12.32
C SER A 27 1.03 -9.49 -12.48
N VAL A 28 1.50 -9.25 -13.70
CA VAL A 28 2.94 -9.09 -13.98
C VAL A 28 3.55 -7.93 -13.19
N ASP A 29 2.88 -6.80 -13.13
CA ASP A 29 3.37 -5.55 -12.53
C ASP A 29 2.51 -5.04 -11.36
N GLN A 30 1.40 -5.70 -11.05
CA GLN A 30 0.44 -5.23 -10.05
C GLN A 30 -0.14 -6.38 -9.24
N LEU A 31 -0.39 -6.14 -7.95
CA LEU A 31 -1.22 -6.98 -7.10
C LEU A 31 -2.53 -6.22 -6.82
N VAL A 32 -3.66 -6.79 -7.21
CA VAL A 32 -4.97 -6.14 -7.14
C VAL A 32 -5.88 -6.90 -6.19
N TYR A 33 -6.66 -6.16 -5.40
CA TYR A 33 -7.54 -6.71 -4.37
C TYR A 33 -9.00 -6.36 -4.67
N TRP A 34 -9.88 -7.34 -4.56
CA TRP A 34 -11.33 -7.19 -4.61
C TRP A 34 -11.97 -7.71 -3.34
N ARG A 35 -13.24 -7.36 -3.12
CA ARG A 35 -13.97 -7.91 -1.98
C ARG A 35 -14.38 -9.34 -2.26
N TYR A 36 -14.86 -9.59 -3.47
CA TYR A 36 -15.30 -10.91 -3.90
C TYR A 36 -14.70 -11.31 -5.26
N PRO A 37 -14.66 -12.62 -5.58
CA PRO A 37 -14.21 -13.11 -6.88
C PRO A 37 -15.04 -12.55 -8.05
N GLU A 38 -16.35 -12.40 -7.88
CA GLU A 38 -17.26 -11.86 -8.89
C GLU A 38 -16.93 -10.41 -9.28
N ASP A 39 -16.46 -9.58 -8.33
CA ASP A 39 -16.08 -8.20 -8.60
C ASP A 39 -14.90 -8.12 -9.61
N GLU A 40 -14.00 -9.11 -9.59
CA GLU A 40 -12.90 -9.21 -10.54
C GLU A 40 -13.42 -9.53 -11.96
N ILE A 41 -14.38 -10.46 -12.04
CA ILE A 41 -14.99 -10.88 -13.31
C ILE A 41 -15.77 -9.71 -13.90
N GLU A 42 -16.55 -8.99 -13.09
CA GLU A 42 -17.27 -7.80 -13.52
C GLU A 42 -16.31 -6.70 -13.99
N ALA A 43 -15.21 -6.48 -13.27
CA ALA A 43 -14.18 -5.52 -13.67
C ALA A 43 -13.49 -5.88 -14.99
N ALA A 44 -13.37 -7.17 -15.31
CA ALA A 44 -12.81 -7.64 -16.57
C ALA A 44 -13.83 -7.61 -17.73
N ALA A 45 -15.12 -7.82 -17.45
CA ALA A 45 -16.18 -7.92 -18.45
C ALA A 45 -16.80 -6.57 -18.83
N SER A 46 -16.78 -5.58 -17.92
CA SER A 46 -17.40 -4.28 -18.14
C SER A 46 -16.37 -3.22 -18.52
N SER A 47 -16.46 -2.71 -19.75
CA SER A 47 -15.88 -1.42 -20.14
C SER A 47 -16.78 -0.24 -19.74
N SER A 48 -17.85 -0.50 -18.97
CA SER A 48 -18.86 0.47 -18.55
C SER A 48 -18.60 0.98 -17.13
N SER A 49 -19.06 2.20 -16.86
CA SER A 49 -18.90 2.95 -15.60
C SER A 49 -19.55 2.31 -14.34
N SER A 50 -20.03 1.07 -14.43
CA SER A 50 -20.68 0.32 -13.35
C SER A 50 -19.83 -0.85 -12.82
N ALA A 51 -18.62 -1.03 -13.35
CA ALA A 51 -17.67 -2.05 -12.91
C ALA A 51 -17.37 -1.92 -11.40
N ALA A 52 -17.40 -3.02 -10.66
CA ALA A 52 -16.94 -3.06 -9.28
C ALA A 52 -15.46 -2.60 -9.19
N ALA A 53 -15.22 -1.46 -8.54
CA ALA A 53 -13.87 -0.94 -8.38
C ALA A 53 -13.07 -1.83 -7.42
N PRO A 54 -11.79 -2.13 -7.73
CA PRO A 54 -10.94 -2.87 -6.80
C PRO A 54 -10.78 -2.07 -5.51
N ILE A 55 -10.65 -2.78 -4.39
CA ILE A 55 -10.43 -2.18 -3.06
C ILE A 55 -9.15 -1.37 -3.06
N SER A 56 -8.08 -1.92 -3.63
CA SER A 56 -6.78 -1.26 -3.75
C SER A 56 -5.93 -1.97 -4.82
N ARG A 57 -4.86 -1.30 -5.24
CA ARG A 57 -3.87 -1.79 -6.20
C ARG A 57 -2.48 -1.52 -5.65
N LEU A 58 -1.61 -2.52 -5.71
CA LEU A 58 -0.20 -2.43 -5.39
C LEU A 58 0.62 -2.51 -6.67
N ASP A 59 1.32 -1.43 -7.04
CA ASP A 59 2.24 -1.41 -8.17
C ASP A 59 3.62 -1.97 -7.76
N LEU A 60 3.95 -3.15 -8.29
CA LEU A 60 5.21 -3.85 -8.00
C LEU A 60 6.43 -3.09 -8.49
N ARG A 61 6.28 -2.20 -9.49
CA ARG A 61 7.37 -1.36 -10.00
C ARG A 61 7.82 -0.31 -8.99
N ARG A 62 7.04 -0.07 -7.95
CA ARG A 62 7.35 0.86 -6.86
C ARG A 62 7.92 0.17 -5.64
N VAL A 63 7.97 -1.17 -5.62
CA VAL A 63 8.46 -1.94 -4.48
C VAL A 63 9.99 -1.80 -4.36
N VAL A 64 10.44 -1.52 -3.16
CA VAL A 64 11.86 -1.33 -2.80
C VAL A 64 12.33 -2.47 -1.89
N ALA A 65 13.63 -2.67 -1.76
CA ALA A 65 14.22 -3.84 -1.07
C ALA A 65 14.34 -3.63 0.45
N PRO A 66 13.84 -4.51 1.35
CA PRO A 66 13.49 -5.88 1.02
C PRO A 66 12.16 -5.94 0.30
N TRP A 67 12.14 -6.81 -0.72
CA TRP A 67 10.99 -7.12 -1.55
C TRP A 67 9.90 -7.82 -0.72
N ALA A 68 9.31 -8.91 -1.20
CA ALA A 68 8.38 -9.67 -0.40
C ALA A 68 9.14 -10.51 0.64
N VAL A 69 8.93 -10.22 1.93
CA VAL A 69 9.52 -10.97 3.04
C VAL A 69 8.46 -11.34 4.07
N GLN A 70 8.74 -12.33 4.92
CA GLN A 70 7.91 -12.54 6.11
C GLN A 70 7.98 -11.29 7.00
N ALA A 71 6.82 -10.82 7.45
CA ALA A 71 6.72 -9.65 8.28
C ALA A 71 7.49 -9.87 9.60
N PRO A 72 8.47 -9.01 9.92
CA PRO A 72 9.14 -9.07 11.21
C PRO A 72 8.13 -8.90 12.35
N ARG A 73 8.27 -9.68 13.44
CA ARG A 73 7.40 -9.61 14.63
C ARG A 73 7.26 -8.20 15.22
N LYS A 74 8.30 -7.37 15.08
CA LYS A 74 8.31 -5.95 15.50
C LYS A 74 7.38 -5.05 14.67
N ILE A 75 7.03 -5.46 13.45
CA ILE A 75 6.12 -4.75 12.54
C ILE A 75 4.72 -5.34 12.65
N CYS A 76 4.61 -6.67 12.65
CA CYS A 76 3.33 -7.36 12.73
C CYS A 76 3.45 -8.62 13.59
N VAL A 77 2.58 -8.75 14.59
CA VAL A 77 2.51 -9.95 15.44
C VAL A 77 1.70 -11.09 14.83
N ARG A 78 0.91 -10.81 13.79
CA ARG A 78 0.07 -11.79 13.10
C ARG A 78 0.97 -12.78 12.36
N ALA A 79 0.73 -14.07 12.58
CA ALA A 79 1.43 -15.13 11.85
C ALA A 79 1.12 -15.06 10.35
N ASN A 80 1.91 -15.76 9.53
CA ASN A 80 1.69 -15.91 8.09
C ASN A 80 1.50 -14.58 7.32
N THR A 81 2.06 -13.50 7.86
CA THR A 81 1.97 -12.16 7.28
C THR A 81 3.23 -11.87 6.49
N LEU A 82 3.07 -11.50 5.23
CA LEU A 82 4.13 -10.94 4.39
C LEU A 82 4.17 -9.42 4.54
N TYR A 83 5.36 -8.86 4.35
CA TYR A 83 5.65 -7.44 4.37
C TYR A 83 6.33 -7.03 3.07
N MET A 84 5.88 -5.91 2.52
CA MET A 84 6.54 -5.20 1.43
C MET A 84 6.50 -3.70 1.69
N ARG A 85 7.36 -2.96 1.01
CA ARG A 85 7.32 -1.51 1.00
C ARG A 85 7.42 -0.96 -0.41
N SER A 86 6.65 0.09 -0.66
CA SER A 86 6.68 0.85 -1.91
C SER A 86 7.13 2.28 -1.65
N LEU A 87 7.85 2.83 -2.62
CA LEU A 87 8.30 4.21 -2.60
C LEU A 87 7.47 5.04 -3.58
N VAL A 88 6.92 6.16 -3.11
CA VAL A 88 6.07 7.06 -3.90
C VAL A 88 6.60 8.47 -3.80
N ALA A 89 6.88 9.11 -4.94
CA ALA A 89 7.15 10.53 -5.00
C ALA A 89 5.85 11.28 -4.73
N VAL A 90 5.88 12.23 -3.79
CA VAL A 90 4.72 12.99 -3.35
C VAL A 90 4.99 14.49 -3.50
N ASN A 91 3.95 15.23 -3.88
CA ASN A 91 4.01 16.68 -3.83
C ASN A 91 3.76 17.11 -2.36
N PRO A 92 4.62 17.94 -1.74
CA PRO A 92 4.40 18.39 -0.37
C PRO A 92 3.01 19.01 -0.14
N LYS A 93 2.42 19.63 -1.17
CA LYS A 93 1.05 20.16 -1.11
C LYS A 93 -0.01 19.10 -0.82
N MET A 94 0.18 17.85 -1.27
CA MET A 94 -0.72 16.73 -0.99
C MET A 94 -0.78 16.38 0.50
N LEU A 95 0.30 16.64 1.24
CA LEU A 95 0.44 16.29 2.66
C LEU A 95 -0.09 17.40 3.58
N LEU A 96 -0.29 18.61 3.05
CA LEU A 96 -0.69 19.82 3.78
C LEU A 96 -2.20 20.13 3.70
N ILE A 97 -2.95 19.44 2.84
CA ILE A 97 -4.39 19.73 2.60
C ILE A 97 -5.25 19.59 3.86
N ASP A 98 -4.79 18.85 4.86
CA ASP A 98 -5.54 18.68 6.13
C ASP A 98 -5.42 19.88 7.07
N THR A 99 -4.55 20.86 6.78
CA THR A 99 -4.37 22.05 7.64
C THR A 99 -5.24 23.23 7.20
N THR A 100 -5.84 23.19 5.99
CA THR A 100 -6.47 24.39 5.39
C THR A 100 -7.98 24.29 5.14
N SER A 101 -8.68 23.25 5.59
CA SER A 101 -10.16 23.21 5.55
C SER A 101 -10.83 23.93 6.72
N SER A 102 -10.13 24.84 7.40
CA SER A 102 -10.64 25.67 8.48
C SER A 102 -10.74 27.14 8.02
N SER A 103 -11.62 27.44 7.07
CA SER A 103 -12.01 28.82 6.77
C SER A 103 -13.19 29.25 7.65
N VAL A 104 -12.86 30.06 8.66
CA VAL A 104 -13.62 31.18 9.22
C VAL A 104 -15.02 30.89 9.79
N GLY A 105 -15.05 30.67 11.10
CA GLY A 105 -16.18 30.96 11.99
C GLY A 105 -15.62 31.13 13.40
N GLU A 106 -15.61 32.36 13.90
CA GLU A 106 -15.19 32.69 15.27
C GLU A 106 -16.01 31.89 16.29
N GLN A 107 -15.38 30.89 16.91
CA GLN A 107 -15.75 30.37 18.22
C GLN A 107 -14.55 29.67 18.84
N ALA A 108 -14.42 29.84 20.15
CA ALA A 108 -13.31 29.49 21.04
C ALA A 108 -12.73 28.06 20.84
N PRO A 109 -11.46 27.81 21.23
CA PRO A 109 -10.75 26.56 20.96
C PRO A 109 -11.28 25.43 21.84
N THR A 110 -12.33 24.74 21.40
CA THR A 110 -12.76 23.47 21.95
C THR A 110 -12.03 22.33 21.24
N THR A 111 -10.98 21.82 21.88
CA THR A 111 -10.35 20.50 21.66
C THR A 111 -10.07 20.13 20.19
N GLY A 112 -8.86 20.50 19.76
CA GLY A 112 -8.34 20.28 18.41
C GLY A 112 -8.48 18.84 17.92
N SER A 113 -9.02 18.71 16.71
CA SER A 113 -8.96 17.50 15.90
C SER A 113 -7.49 17.14 15.67
N VAL A 114 -6.94 16.27 16.53
CA VAL A 114 -5.62 15.68 16.32
C VAL A 114 -5.78 14.76 15.11
N THR A 115 -5.24 15.18 13.97
CA THR A 115 -5.22 14.34 12.78
C THR A 115 -4.43 13.08 13.11
N ALA A 116 -5.10 11.92 13.15
CA ALA A 116 -4.45 10.67 13.50
C ALA A 116 -3.30 10.39 12.53
N ALA A 117 -2.15 9.97 13.04
CA ALA A 117 -0.99 9.65 12.24
C ALA A 117 -1.18 8.30 11.54
N SER A 118 -0.71 8.18 10.30
CA SER A 118 -0.79 6.95 9.53
C SER A 118 0.12 5.85 10.09
N ILE A 119 -0.43 4.64 10.10
CA ILE A 119 0.27 3.39 10.45
C ILE A 119 1.07 2.89 9.24
N LEU A 120 0.48 2.98 8.04
CA LEU A 120 1.05 2.41 6.82
C LEU A 120 1.97 3.37 6.06
N LEU A 121 1.84 4.67 6.28
CA LEU A 121 2.55 5.70 5.51
C LEU A 121 3.56 6.45 6.38
N ARG A 122 4.75 6.69 5.82
CA ARG A 122 5.78 7.53 6.41
C ARG A 122 6.43 8.40 5.33
N ALA A 123 6.69 9.66 5.64
CA ALA A 123 7.33 10.59 4.70
C ALA A 123 8.82 10.79 5.00
N SER A 124 9.56 11.19 3.97
CA SER A 124 10.91 11.72 4.10
C SER A 124 10.90 13.08 4.83
N PRO A 125 12.02 13.53 5.42
CA PRO A 125 12.11 14.82 6.11
C PRO A 125 11.75 16.02 5.23
N ASP A 126 12.02 15.92 3.92
CA ASP A 126 11.72 16.96 2.94
C ASP A 126 10.31 16.84 2.33
N TYR A 127 9.52 15.85 2.76
CA TYR A 127 8.15 15.61 2.32
C TYR A 127 7.99 15.44 0.80
N LYS A 128 9.06 15.04 0.10
CA LYS A 128 9.04 14.74 -1.35
C LYS A 128 8.84 13.26 -1.65
N TRP A 129 9.10 12.41 -0.67
CA TRP A 129 8.99 10.97 -0.81
C TRP A 129 8.18 10.37 0.33
N MET A 130 7.51 9.27 0.04
CA MET A 130 6.70 8.54 0.98
C MET A 130 6.92 7.05 0.82
N GLU A 131 7.15 6.39 1.95
CA GLU A 131 7.10 4.95 2.10
C GLU A 131 5.66 4.54 2.40
N GLN A 132 5.14 3.59 1.61
CA GLN A 132 3.92 2.87 1.90
C GLN A 132 4.25 1.43 2.25
N ARG A 133 3.79 0.98 3.40
CA ARG A 133 3.94 -0.39 3.89
C ARG A 133 2.73 -1.22 3.50
N HIS A 134 2.99 -2.46 3.14
CA HIS A 134 1.96 -3.43 2.77
C HIS A 134 2.11 -4.65 3.65
N LEU A 135 1.02 -5.04 4.32
CA LEU A 135 0.95 -6.24 5.16
C LEU A 135 -0.18 -7.12 4.63
N ILE A 136 0.14 -8.36 4.27
CA ILE A 136 -0.82 -9.30 3.70
C ILE A 136 -0.67 -10.63 4.41
N CYS A 137 -1.75 -11.15 4.96
CA CYS A 137 -1.76 -12.40 5.72
C CYS A 137 -2.39 -13.51 4.88
N ALA A 138 -1.65 -14.59 4.72
CA ALA A 138 -2.15 -15.85 4.20
C ALA A 138 -2.86 -16.65 5.30
N ASP A 139 -3.73 -17.59 4.93
CA ASP A 139 -4.42 -18.45 5.89
C ASP A 139 -3.50 -19.54 6.44
N SER A 140 -2.48 -19.95 5.67
CA SER A 140 -1.50 -20.96 6.05
C SER A 140 -0.06 -20.53 5.79
N ALA A 141 0.90 -21.20 6.45
CA ALA A 141 2.33 -20.98 6.21
C ALA A 141 2.74 -21.38 4.78
N ALA A 142 2.21 -22.49 4.26
CA ALA A 142 2.47 -22.95 2.90
C ALA A 142 1.98 -21.94 1.85
N GLU A 143 0.81 -21.35 2.09
CA GLU A 143 0.29 -20.29 1.23
C GLU A 143 1.17 -19.03 1.30
N MET A 144 1.58 -18.61 2.51
CA MET A 144 2.52 -17.49 2.66
C MET A 144 3.83 -17.73 1.87
N GLU A 145 4.40 -18.92 1.98
CA GLU A 145 5.62 -19.31 1.26
C GLU A 145 5.42 -19.29 -0.27
N SER A 146 4.28 -19.81 -0.77
CA SER A 146 3.93 -19.72 -2.19
C SER A 146 3.88 -18.26 -2.65
N TRP A 147 3.17 -17.41 -1.92
CA TRP A 147 3.03 -16.00 -2.26
C TRP A 147 4.34 -15.22 -2.21
N LEU A 148 5.19 -15.48 -1.21
CA LEU A 148 6.54 -14.90 -1.16
C LEU A 148 7.35 -15.28 -2.40
N LYS A 149 7.29 -16.56 -2.80
CA LYS A 149 7.99 -17.03 -4.00
C LYS A 149 7.45 -16.37 -5.27
N GLN A 150 6.13 -16.27 -5.43
CA GLN A 150 5.51 -15.68 -6.61
C GLN A 150 5.76 -14.18 -6.73
N LEU A 151 5.63 -13.43 -5.62
CA LEU A 151 5.87 -11.99 -5.59
C LEU A 151 7.33 -11.67 -5.90
N ASN A 152 8.27 -12.39 -5.29
CA ASN A 152 9.69 -12.18 -5.56
C ASN A 152 10.05 -12.56 -6.99
N LEU A 153 9.49 -13.66 -7.54
CA LEU A 153 9.68 -14.00 -8.95
C LEU A 153 9.15 -12.89 -9.88
N ALA A 154 7.98 -12.32 -9.60
CA ALA A 154 7.45 -11.20 -10.39
C ALA A 154 8.37 -9.97 -10.32
N LEU A 155 8.87 -9.63 -9.13
CA LEU A 155 9.82 -8.53 -8.93
C LEU A 155 11.15 -8.76 -9.64
N GLU A 156 11.69 -9.98 -9.62
CA GLU A 156 12.89 -10.36 -10.36
C GLU A 156 12.71 -10.21 -11.88
N VAL A 157 11.56 -10.65 -12.40
CA VAL A 157 11.21 -10.47 -13.82
C VAL A 157 11.16 -8.98 -14.15
N LEU A 158 10.44 -8.17 -13.35
CA LEU A 158 10.35 -6.73 -13.58
C LEU A 158 11.73 -6.04 -13.52
N GLN A 159 12.60 -6.45 -12.60
CA GLN A 159 13.95 -5.92 -12.49
C GLN A 159 14.78 -6.25 -13.72
N ARG A 160 14.66 -7.47 -14.25
CA ARG A 160 15.36 -7.90 -15.46
C ARG A 160 14.87 -7.16 -16.70
N TRP A 161 13.58 -6.83 -16.75
CA TRP A 161 12.97 -6.06 -17.84
C TRP A 161 13.22 -4.55 -17.74
N MET A 162 13.36 -4.00 -16.53
CA MET A 162 13.53 -2.56 -16.29
C MET A 162 14.69 -2.24 -15.31
N PRO A 163 15.93 -2.66 -15.60
CA PRO A 163 17.04 -2.55 -14.66
C PRO A 163 17.33 -1.09 -14.25
N GLU A 164 17.26 -0.15 -15.20
CA GLU A 164 17.49 1.28 -14.94
C GLU A 164 16.43 1.91 -14.04
N HIS A 165 15.19 1.42 -14.10
CA HIS A 165 14.11 1.87 -13.21
C HIS A 165 14.39 1.45 -11.77
N PHE A 166 14.65 0.17 -11.56
CA PHE A 166 14.95 -0.37 -10.22
C PHE A 166 16.28 0.14 -9.67
N ALA A 167 17.29 0.38 -10.52
CA ALA A 167 18.55 1.01 -10.10
C ALA A 167 18.33 2.43 -9.57
N ARG A 168 17.50 3.24 -10.26
CA ARG A 168 17.12 4.57 -9.76
C ARG A 168 16.32 4.48 -8.47
N LEU A 169 15.34 3.57 -8.42
CA LEU A 169 14.52 3.37 -7.23
C LEU A 169 15.36 2.98 -6.01
N ALA A 170 16.32 2.06 -6.18
CA ALA A 170 17.25 1.64 -5.14
C ALA A 170 18.17 2.78 -4.66
N ARG A 171 18.65 3.63 -5.59
CA ARG A 171 19.42 4.83 -5.24
C ARG A 171 18.61 5.77 -4.35
N TYR A 172 17.34 6.02 -4.68
CA TYR A 172 16.47 6.84 -3.84
C TYR A 172 16.24 6.20 -2.47
N ASP A 173 15.88 4.92 -2.42
CA ASP A 173 15.66 4.19 -1.16
C ASP A 173 16.88 4.27 -0.23
N SER A 174 18.09 4.10 -0.78
CA SER A 174 19.33 4.16 0.02
C SER A 174 19.66 5.54 0.60
N GLY A 175 19.15 6.61 -0.01
CA GLY A 175 19.40 7.99 0.40
C GLY A 175 18.28 8.62 1.24
N LEU A 176 17.20 7.88 1.51
CA LEU A 176 16.01 8.38 2.19
C LEU A 176 15.83 7.74 3.56
N THR A 177 15.29 8.52 4.49
CA THR A 177 14.83 8.05 5.81
C THR A 177 13.36 8.39 5.98
N PHE A 178 12.51 7.45 6.38
CA PHE A 178 11.08 7.69 6.50
C PHE A 178 10.66 7.86 7.97
N THR A 179 10.97 9.01 8.56
CA THR A 179 10.69 9.30 9.98
C THR A 179 9.40 10.09 10.20
N GLN A 180 9.00 10.90 9.21
CA GLN A 180 7.90 11.84 9.39
C GLN A 180 6.55 11.11 9.35
N SER A 181 5.69 11.40 10.33
CA SER A 181 4.30 10.98 10.31
C SER A 181 3.52 11.76 9.25
N VAL A 182 2.61 11.08 8.57
CA VAL A 182 1.62 11.70 7.68
C VAL A 182 0.22 11.46 8.23
N ALA A 183 -0.75 12.28 7.84
CA ALA A 183 -2.13 12.10 8.26
C ALA A 183 -2.72 10.79 7.70
N ALA A 184 -3.49 10.08 8.53
CA ALA A 184 -4.17 8.84 8.15
C ALA A 184 -5.19 9.03 7.01
N SER A 185 -5.72 10.25 6.85
CA SER A 185 -6.59 10.64 5.73
C SER A 185 -5.92 10.49 4.36
N LEU A 186 -4.58 10.48 4.30
CA LEU A 186 -3.85 10.31 3.06
C LEU A 186 -3.92 8.88 2.53
N ALA A 187 -3.98 7.90 3.44
CA ALA A 187 -4.07 6.48 3.08
C ALA A 187 -5.34 6.16 2.29
N SER A 188 -6.47 6.79 2.63
CA SER A 188 -7.71 6.62 1.86
C SER A 188 -7.65 7.26 0.49
N ARG A 189 -6.96 8.41 0.34
CA ARG A 189 -6.80 9.09 -0.95
C ARG A 189 -5.97 8.27 -1.92
N LEU A 190 -4.88 7.65 -1.48
CA LEU A 190 -3.97 6.88 -2.33
C LEU A 190 -4.63 5.64 -2.97
N LYS A 191 -5.69 5.09 -2.37
CA LYS A 191 -6.42 3.95 -2.94
C LYS A 191 -7.18 4.28 -4.21
N GLN A 192 -7.44 5.57 -4.46
CA GLN A 192 -8.21 6.06 -5.61
C GLN A 192 -7.34 6.30 -6.86
N TRP A 193 -6.02 6.10 -6.78
CA TRP A 193 -5.06 6.40 -7.84
C TRP A 193 -4.56 5.14 -8.55
#